data_AF-A0A1P8ENI3-F1
#
_entry.id   AF-A0A1P8ENI3-F1
#
_cell.length_a   1.000
_cell.length_b   1.000
_cell.length_c   1.000
_cell.angle_alpha   90.00
_cell.angle_beta   90.00
_cell.angle_gamma   90.00
#
_symmetry.space_group_name_H-M   'P 1'
#
loop_
_entity.id
_entity.type
_entity.pdbx_description
1 polymer ?
#
loop_
_entity_poly.entity_id
_entity_poly.type
_entity_poly.pdbx_seq_one_letter_code
_entity_poly.pdbx_strand_id
1 'polypeptide(L)'
;MTDNKEPKQKLTLEQKIEQQEQKLKQLKAQKNAVLAREKKKQSEQQRKDDTRRKILLGSYLVKKMEDENNKQKILADLNEYLTEKRDRKLFGLPSIDG
;
A
#
# COMPACT_ATOMS: atom_id res chain seq x y z
N MET A 1 1.93 -26.94 -62.09
CA MET A 1 1.81 -25.55 -61.60
C MET A 1 2.85 -25.39 -60.51
N THR A 2 3.94 -24.69 -60.79
CA THR A 2 5.04 -24.51 -59.84
C THR A 2 4.70 -23.35 -58.90
N ASP A 3 4.51 -23.66 -57.62
CA ASP A 3 4.38 -22.65 -56.55
C ASP A 3 5.68 -21.85 -56.44
N ASN A 4 5.73 -20.73 -57.15
CA ASN A 4 6.82 -19.78 -57.07
C ASN A 4 6.69 -19.00 -55.75
N LYS A 5 7.20 -19.56 -54.65
CA LYS A 5 7.32 -18.83 -53.39
C LYS A 5 8.44 -17.80 -53.52
N GLU A 6 8.07 -16.54 -53.67
CA GLU A 6 8.98 -15.40 -53.65
C GLU A 6 9.92 -15.47 -52.43
N PRO A 7 11.23 -15.18 -52.59
CA PRO A 7 12.17 -15.20 -51.50
C PRO A 7 11.84 -14.07 -50.51
N LYS A 8 11.52 -14.44 -49.25
CA LYS A 8 11.38 -13.46 -48.17
C LYS A 8 12.65 -12.61 -48.09
N GLN A 9 12.52 -11.31 -48.32
CA GLN A 9 13.61 -10.35 -48.20
C GLN A 9 14.26 -10.49 -46.81
N LYS A 10 15.58 -10.74 -46.77
CA LYS A 10 16.34 -10.75 -45.52
C LYS A 10 16.42 -9.32 -45.00
N LEU A 11 16.03 -9.10 -43.74
CA LEU A 11 16.20 -7.82 -43.08
C LEU A 11 17.66 -7.35 -43.12
N THR A 12 17.85 -6.04 -43.35
CA THR A 12 19.14 -5.37 -43.18
C THR A 12 19.56 -5.40 -41.70
N LEU A 13 20.82 -5.09 -41.44
CA LEU A 13 21.33 -5.04 -40.07
C LEU A 13 20.62 -3.96 -39.25
N GLU A 14 20.42 -2.76 -39.81
CA GLU A 14 19.64 -1.67 -39.23
C GLU A 14 18.22 -2.10 -38.85
N GLN A 15 17.50 -2.78 -39.75
CA GLN A 15 16.13 -3.23 -39.45
C GLN A 15 16.11 -4.25 -38.30
N LYS A 16 17.14 -5.10 -38.18
CA LYS A 16 17.27 -6.03 -37.04
C LYS A 16 17.58 -5.30 -35.76
N ILE A 17 18.43 -4.28 -35.80
CA ILE A 17 18.75 -3.43 -34.64
C ILE A 17 17.47 -2.74 -34.15
N GLU A 18 16.72 -2.09 -35.05
CA GLU A 18 15.50 -1.39 -34.68
C GLU A 18 14.43 -2.32 -34.11
N GLN A 19 14.25 -3.52 -34.68
CA GLN A 19 13.35 -4.53 -34.11
C GLN A 19 13.77 -4.97 -32.70
N GLN A 20 15.07 -5.11 -32.45
CA GLN A 20 15.58 -5.46 -31.13
C GLN A 20 15.39 -4.31 -30.13
N GLU A 21 15.59 -3.06 -30.54
CA GLU A 21 15.34 -1.89 -29.70
C GLU A 21 13.86 -1.75 -29.33
N GLN A 22 12.96 -1.92 -30.31
CA GLN A 22 11.52 -1.91 -30.06
C GLN A 22 11.11 -3.03 -29.09
N LYS A 23 11.64 -4.25 -29.29
CA LYS A 23 11.39 -5.37 -28.38
C LYS A 23 11.93 -5.11 -26.99
N LEU A 24 13.13 -4.52 -26.87
CA LEU A 24 13.72 -4.13 -25.59
C LEU A 24 12.86 -3.10 -24.86
N LYS A 25 12.34 -2.09 -25.59
CA LYS A 25 11.44 -1.07 -25.04
C LYS A 25 10.15 -1.69 -24.51
N GLN A 26 9.54 -2.61 -25.26
CA GLN A 26 8.35 -3.34 -24.83
C GLN A 26 8.62 -4.18 -23.58
N LEU A 27 9.72 -4.93 -23.53
CA LEU A 27 10.10 -5.73 -22.37
C LEU A 27 10.37 -4.89 -21.12
N LYS A 28 11.02 -3.73 -21.26
CA LYS A 28 11.21 -2.78 -20.15
C LYS A 28 9.87 -2.25 -19.63
N ALA A 29 8.95 -1.90 -20.52
CA ALA A 29 7.61 -1.45 -20.13
C ALA A 29 6.83 -2.55 -19.39
N GLN A 30 6.90 -3.80 -19.87
CA GLN A 30 6.29 -4.95 -19.20
C GLN A 30 6.88 -5.20 -17.81
N LYS A 31 8.21 -5.17 -17.66
CA LYS A 31 8.89 -5.28 -16.36
C LYS A 31 8.41 -4.21 -15.38
N ASN A 32 8.37 -2.95 -15.82
CA ASN A 32 7.91 -1.85 -14.99
C ASN A 32 6.44 -2.01 -14.58
N ALA A 33 5.58 -2.48 -15.48
CA ALA A 33 4.18 -2.74 -15.18
C ALA A 33 4.01 -3.85 -14.12
N VAL A 34 4.80 -4.92 -14.19
CA VAL A 34 4.79 -6.00 -13.18
C VAL A 34 5.24 -5.47 -11.82
N LEU A 35 6.37 -4.77 -11.76
CA LEU A 35 6.89 -4.19 -10.52
C LEU A 35 5.91 -3.20 -9.88
N ALA A 36 5.27 -2.35 -10.69
CA ALA A 36 4.26 -1.42 -10.21
C ALA A 36 3.04 -2.14 -9.62
N ARG A 37 2.58 -3.24 -10.25
CA ARG A 37 1.48 -4.06 -9.75
C ARG A 37 1.84 -4.74 -8.43
N GLU A 38 3.04 -5.30 -8.31
CA GLU A 38 3.51 -5.93 -7.08
C GLU A 38 3.61 -4.92 -5.93
N LYS A 39 4.22 -3.75 -6.19
CA LYS A 39 4.31 -2.67 -5.20
C LYS A 39 2.92 -2.20 -4.75
N LYS A 40 1.97 -2.09 -5.68
CA LYS A 40 0.57 -1.72 -5.35
C LYS A 40 -0.08 -2.76 -4.44
N LYS A 41 0.04 -4.06 -4.78
CA LYS A 41 -0.48 -5.15 -3.94
C LYS A 41 0.12 -5.15 -2.54
N GLN A 42 1.44 -4.97 -2.44
CA GLN A 42 2.13 -4.91 -1.14
C GLN A 42 1.65 -3.71 -0.31
N SER A 43 1.54 -2.53 -0.92
CA SER A 43 1.04 -1.34 -0.22
C SER A 43 -0.41 -1.49 0.24
N GLU A 44 -1.27 -2.09 -0.58
CA GLU A 44 -2.65 -2.41 -0.20
C GLU A 44 -2.70 -3.39 0.96
N GLN A 45 -1.88 -4.44 0.94
CA GLN A 45 -1.80 -5.41 2.03
C GLN A 45 -1.31 -4.75 3.32
N GLN A 46 -0.25 -3.94 3.25
CA GLN A 46 0.28 -3.21 4.39
C GLN A 46 -0.78 -2.29 5.03
N ARG A 47 -1.58 -1.59 4.22
CA ARG A 47 -2.69 -0.74 4.73
C ARG A 47 -3.77 -1.56 5.42
N LYS A 48 -4.12 -2.72 4.85
CA LYS A 48 -5.09 -3.66 5.46
C LYS A 48 -4.56 -4.18 6.80
N ASP A 49 -3.31 -4.59 6.84
CA ASP A 49 -2.66 -5.12 8.05
C ASP A 49 -2.52 -4.05 9.14
N ASP A 50 -2.14 -2.82 8.77
CA ASP A 50 -2.05 -1.69 9.70
C ASP A 50 -3.44 -1.33 10.27
N THR A 51 -4.46 -1.28 9.41
CA THR A 51 -5.85 -1.07 9.85
C THR A 51 -6.30 -2.18 10.80
N ARG A 52 -6.02 -3.44 10.46
CA ARG A 52 -6.34 -4.59 11.31
C ARG A 52 -5.63 -4.52 12.66
N ARG A 53 -4.34 -4.14 12.67
CA ARG A 53 -3.55 -3.96 13.90
C ARG A 53 -4.17 -2.90 14.81
N LYS A 54 -4.53 -1.74 14.27
CA LYS A 54 -5.17 -0.64 15.03
C LYS A 54 -6.51 -1.08 15.63
N ILE A 55 -7.34 -1.79 14.87
CA ILE A 55 -8.62 -2.34 15.36
C ILE A 55 -8.38 -3.32 16.51
N LEU A 56 -7.43 -4.26 16.34
CA LEU A 56 -7.14 -5.26 17.37
C LEU A 56 -6.61 -4.62 18.65
N LEU A 57 -5.65 -3.69 18.54
CA LEU A 57 -5.14 -2.93 19.69
C LEU A 57 -6.26 -2.14 20.39
N GLY A 58 -7.12 -1.47 19.63
CA GLY A 58 -8.28 -0.76 20.18
C GLY A 58 -9.23 -1.71 20.92
N SER A 59 -9.59 -2.84 20.30
CA SER A 59 -10.47 -3.84 20.93
C SER A 59 -9.88 -4.43 22.21
N TYR A 60 -8.56 -4.63 22.24
CA TYR A 60 -7.85 -5.10 23.43
C TYR A 60 -7.84 -4.06 24.55
N LEU A 61 -7.63 -2.78 24.23
CA LEU A 61 -7.71 -1.70 25.22
C LEU A 61 -9.13 -1.58 25.80
N VAL A 62 -10.17 -1.66 24.97
CA VAL A 62 -11.56 -1.68 25.44
C VAL A 62 -11.79 -2.84 26.42
N LYS A 63 -11.28 -4.04 26.10
CA LYS A 63 -11.35 -5.19 27.02
C LYS A 63 -10.61 -4.94 28.34
N LYS A 64 -9.42 -4.31 28.30
CA LYS A 64 -8.68 -3.94 29.51
C LYS A 64 -9.41 -2.93 30.38
N MET A 65 -10.14 -2.00 29.77
CA MET A 65 -10.91 -0.98 30.49
C MET A 65 -12.13 -1.54 31.22
N GLU A 66 -12.47 -2.83 31.07
CA GLU A 66 -13.46 -3.48 31.94
C GLU A 66 -12.97 -3.61 33.39
N ASP A 67 -11.64 -3.63 33.61
CA ASP A 67 -11.05 -3.50 34.94
C ASP A 67 -10.87 -2.02 35.29
N GLU A 68 -11.48 -1.57 36.38
CA GLU A 68 -11.53 -0.14 36.74
C GLU A 68 -10.14 0.44 37.05
N ASN A 69 -9.21 -0.35 37.62
CA ASN A 69 -7.84 0.12 37.86
C ASN A 69 -7.10 0.37 36.54
N ASN A 70 -7.23 -0.54 35.58
CA ASN A 70 -6.65 -0.37 34.24
C ASN A 70 -7.32 0.78 33.48
N LYS A 71 -8.64 0.92 33.59
CA LYS A 71 -9.39 2.01 32.97
C LYS A 71 -8.91 3.37 33.41
N GLN A 72 -8.70 3.58 34.71
CA GLN A 72 -8.18 4.84 35.24
C GLN A 72 -6.79 5.16 34.69
N LYS A 73 -5.89 4.18 34.66
CA LYS A 73 -4.55 4.34 34.07
C LYS A 73 -4.62 4.69 32.59
N ILE A 74 -5.42 3.96 31.81
CA ILE A 74 -5.59 4.22 30.38
C ILE A 74 -6.18 5.62 30.12
N LEU A 75 -7.16 6.07 30.92
CA LEU A 75 -7.70 7.42 30.78
C LEU A 75 -6.70 8.51 31.15
N ALA A 76 -5.83 8.28 32.12
CA ALA A 76 -4.73 9.19 32.45
C ALA A 76 -3.72 9.28 31.28
N ASP A 77 -3.33 8.14 30.71
CA ASP A 77 -2.44 8.11 29.54
C ASP A 77 -3.08 8.83 28.33
N LEU A 78 -4.38 8.62 28.08
CA LEU A 78 -5.12 9.32 27.02
C LEU A 78 -5.24 10.82 27.28
N ASN A 79 -5.31 11.25 28.55
CA ASN A 79 -5.32 12.64 28.94
C ASN A 79 -4.01 13.37 28.61
N GLU A 80 -2.88 12.66 28.64
CA GLU A 80 -1.58 13.21 28.24
C GLU A 80 -1.36 13.13 26.72
N TYR A 81 -1.84 12.06 26.09
CA TYR A 81 -1.60 11.79 24.67
C TYR A 81 -2.48 12.61 23.72
N LEU A 82 -3.78 12.76 24.03
CA LEU A 82 -4.73 13.41 23.12
C LEU A 82 -4.65 14.93 23.24
N THR A 83 -4.44 15.61 22.11
CA THR A 83 -4.41 17.07 22.05
C THR A 83 -5.72 17.67 21.55
N GLU A 84 -6.36 17.02 20.57
CA GLU A 84 -7.55 17.52 19.90
C GLU A 84 -8.79 17.50 20.80
N LYS A 85 -9.43 18.66 21.01
CA LYS A 85 -10.64 18.81 21.85
C LYS A 85 -11.75 17.83 21.49
N ARG A 86 -11.97 17.60 20.20
CA ARG A 86 -12.98 16.65 19.69
C ARG A 86 -12.71 15.21 20.13
N ASP A 87 -11.44 14.79 20.14
CA ASP A 87 -11.05 13.43 20.46
C ASP A 87 -11.04 13.23 21.99
N ARG A 88 -10.55 14.23 22.74
CA ARG A 88 -10.63 14.27 24.22
C ARG A 88 -12.07 14.14 24.73
N LYS A 89 -13.03 14.79 24.06
CA LYS A 89 -14.46 14.70 24.38
C LYS A 89 -15.01 13.28 24.28
N LEU A 90 -14.49 12.45 23.37
CA LEU A 90 -14.94 11.04 23.24
C LEU A 90 -14.68 10.21 24.50
N PHE A 91 -13.71 10.63 25.32
CA PHE A 91 -13.30 9.95 26.55
C PHE A 91 -13.67 10.74 27.81
N GLY A 92 -14.46 11.81 27.69
CA GLY A 92 -14.86 12.66 28.82
C GLY A 92 -13.71 13.45 29.45
N LEU A 93 -12.63 13.68 28.70
CA LEU A 93 -11.44 14.38 29.18
C LEU A 93 -11.60 15.91 29.08
N PRO A 94 -11.00 16.70 29.99
CA PRO A 94 -11.09 18.16 29.98
C PRO A 94 -10.42 18.74 28.72
N SER A 95 -10.93 19.88 28.22
CA SER A 95 -10.26 20.64 27.15
C SER A 95 -8.88 21.12 27.62
N ILE A 96 -7.88 21.11 26.75
CA ILE A 96 -6.55 21.69 27.05
C ILE A 96 -6.57 23.20 26.78
N ASP A 97 -7.44 23.65 25.88
CA ASP A 97 -7.66 25.07 25.63
C ASP A 97 -8.54 25.62 26.76
N GLY A 98 -7.93 26.46 27.60
CA GLY A 98 -8.61 27.39 28.52
C GLY A 98 -8.89 28.71 27.83
#